data_AF-A0A526RFP8-F1
#
_entry.id   AF-A0A526RFP8-F1
#
_cell.length_a   1.000
_cell.length_b   1.000
_cell.length_c   1.000
_cell.angle_alpha   90.00
_cell.angle_beta   90.00
_cell.angle_gamma   90.00
#
_symmetry.space_group_name_H-M   'P 1'
#
loop_
_entity.id
_entity.type
_entity.pdbx_description
1 polymer ?
#
loop_
_entity_poly.entity_id
_entity_poly.type
_entity_poly.pdbx_seq_one_letter_code
_entity_poly.pdbx_strand_id
1 'polypeptide(L)'
;MTHRKLLLIMVDGVSADYFQEHANRLPNLSSLAADGYLVRRMRSAVPGTSMPGRASILTGVGAEIHGIFGNRILSDGAFVAAEAEHLLVPTIATLASRAGLDVACIGHALIKPEDTSIYIPPYWLRGPGFIKIPSDGSMPSLLKIKDPRGRLETIPLPSYVPEFSGPDGLSSITRTLIGDQLTIAAAASLLESE
;
A
#
# COMPACT_ATOMS: atom_id res chain seq x y z
N MET A 1 11.43 -27.11 7.63
CA MET A 1 11.47 -25.85 8.41
C MET A 1 10.15 -25.15 8.20
N THR A 2 9.46 -24.73 9.26
CA THR A 2 8.26 -23.90 9.14
C THR A 2 8.71 -22.49 8.78
N HIS A 3 8.41 -22.05 7.55
CA HIS A 3 8.67 -20.67 7.14
C HIS A 3 7.67 -19.76 7.84
N ARG A 4 8.17 -18.80 8.62
CA ARG A 4 7.31 -17.76 9.19
C ARG A 4 7.02 -16.72 8.11
N LYS A 5 5.74 -16.40 7.91
CA LYS A 5 5.31 -15.30 7.05
C LYS A 5 5.75 -13.96 7.66
N LEU A 6 6.23 -13.06 6.82
CA LEU A 6 6.44 -11.66 7.20
C LEU A 6 5.23 -10.84 6.76
N LEU A 7 4.62 -10.11 7.69
CA LEU A 7 3.54 -9.19 7.41
C LEU A 7 4.01 -7.76 7.70
N LEU A 8 3.96 -6.91 6.67
CA LEU A 8 4.20 -5.47 6.80
C LEU A 8 2.86 -4.74 6.74
N ILE A 9 2.41 -4.20 7.87
CA ILE A 9 1.23 -3.33 7.97
C ILE A 9 1.71 -1.90 8.13
N MET A 10 1.17 -1.00 7.30
CA MET A 10 1.47 0.42 7.40
C MET A 10 0.16 1.19 7.54
N VAL A 11 0.06 1.95 8.62
CA VAL A 11 -1.07 2.83 8.92
C VAL A 11 -0.61 4.27 8.72
N ASP A 12 -1.14 4.94 7.69
CA ASP A 12 -0.73 6.30 7.35
C ASP A 12 -1.17 7.30 8.45
N GLY A 13 -0.34 8.31 8.71
CA GLY A 13 -0.66 9.41 9.61
C GLY A 13 -0.70 9.11 11.12
N VAL A 14 -0.36 7.90 11.57
CA VAL A 14 -0.34 7.58 13.01
C VAL A 14 0.99 8.03 13.62
N SER A 15 0.96 9.10 14.41
CA SER A 15 2.14 9.55 15.17
C SER A 15 2.32 8.73 16.45
N ALA A 16 3.55 8.68 16.96
CA ALA A 16 3.86 8.07 18.26
C ALA A 16 3.08 8.72 19.41
N ASP A 17 2.90 10.05 19.35
CA ASP A 17 2.13 10.81 20.34
C ASP A 17 0.65 10.44 20.29
N TYR A 18 0.06 10.36 19.09
CA TYR A 18 -1.33 9.95 18.91
C TYR A 18 -1.58 8.54 19.46
N PHE A 19 -0.69 7.59 19.15
CA PHE A 19 -0.81 6.24 19.68
C PHE A 19 -0.72 6.23 21.21
N GLN A 20 0.22 6.97 21.79
CA GLN A 20 0.38 7.03 23.24
C GLN A 20 -0.84 7.65 23.94
N GLU A 21 -1.41 8.72 23.40
CA GLU A 21 -2.58 9.43 23.96
C GLU A 21 -3.90 8.68 23.79
N HIS A 22 -3.99 7.80 22.79
CA HIS A 22 -5.24 7.12 22.42
C HIS A 22 -5.13 5.60 22.38
N ALA A 23 -4.13 5.01 23.05
CA ALA A 23 -3.94 3.55 23.11
C ALA A 23 -5.20 2.81 23.60
N ASN A 24 -5.96 3.41 24.52
CA ASN A 24 -7.22 2.86 25.03
C ASN A 24 -8.32 2.72 23.97
N ARG A 25 -8.21 3.44 22.84
CA ARG A 25 -9.14 3.38 21.70
C ARG A 25 -8.65 2.48 20.56
N LEU A 26 -7.46 1.91 20.70
CA LEU A 26 -6.76 1.14 19.65
C LEU A 26 -6.40 -0.27 20.16
N PRO A 27 -7.38 -1.09 20.59
CA PRO A 27 -7.12 -2.33 21.34
C PRO A 27 -6.19 -3.30 20.61
N ASN A 28 -6.32 -3.44 19.29
CA ASN A 28 -5.46 -4.33 18.50
C ASN A 28 -4.00 -3.83 18.41
N LEU A 29 -3.79 -2.53 18.18
CA LEU A 29 -2.44 -1.95 18.17
C LEU A 29 -1.82 -1.97 19.56
N SER A 30 -2.62 -1.75 20.60
CA SER A 30 -2.18 -1.81 22.00
C SER A 30 -1.77 -3.22 22.41
N SER A 31 -2.50 -4.27 21.99
CA SER A 31 -2.09 -5.66 22.21
C SER A 31 -0.79 -5.98 21.46
N LEU A 32 -0.67 -5.62 20.17
CA LEU A 32 0.58 -5.82 19.43
C LEU A 32 1.79 -5.15 20.10
N ALA A 33 1.60 -3.95 20.66
CA ALA A 33 2.65 -3.23 21.38
C ALA A 33 3.00 -3.86 22.74
N ALA A 34 2.02 -4.41 23.46
CA ALA A 34 2.20 -5.03 24.77
C ALA A 34 2.80 -6.44 24.67
N ASP A 35 2.37 -7.22 23.69
CA ASP A 35 2.78 -8.62 23.48
C ASP A 35 4.03 -8.74 22.60
N GLY A 36 4.44 -7.64 21.95
CA GLY A 36 5.54 -7.58 20.99
C GLY A 36 6.68 -6.64 21.40
N TYR A 37 7.40 -6.15 20.39
CA TYR A 37 8.46 -5.16 20.57
C TYR A 37 8.03 -3.80 20.01
N LEU A 38 8.00 -2.79 20.88
CA LEU A 38 7.62 -1.42 20.52
C LEU A 38 8.84 -0.50 20.45
N VAL A 39 9.07 0.07 19.27
CA VAL A 39 9.92 1.27 19.14
C VAL A 39 9.08 2.48 19.55
N ARG A 40 9.41 3.09 20.69
CA ARG A 40 8.62 4.20 21.29
C ARG A 40 8.40 5.38 20.35
N ARG A 41 9.39 5.69 19.50
CA ARG A 41 9.29 6.71 18.46
C ARG A 41 10.24 6.38 17.33
N MET A 42 9.72 6.34 16.12
CA MET A 42 10.52 6.28 14.91
C MET A 42 10.63 7.69 14.32
N ARG A 43 11.86 8.13 13.98
CA ARG A 43 12.04 9.40 13.27
C ARG A 43 11.55 9.24 11.84
N SER A 44 10.74 10.19 11.38
CA SER A 44 10.29 10.21 9.99
C SER A 44 11.44 10.58 9.05
N ALA A 45 11.45 10.01 7.85
CA ALA A 45 12.32 10.45 6.77
C ALA A 45 11.99 11.90 6.39
N VAL A 46 12.96 12.60 5.81
CA VAL A 46 12.75 13.96 5.29
C VAL A 46 12.62 13.89 3.77
N PRO A 47 11.53 14.42 3.18
CA PRO A 47 10.42 15.12 3.84
C PRO A 47 9.40 14.16 4.46
N GLY A 48 8.84 14.53 5.62
CA GLY A 48 7.90 13.73 6.40
C GLY A 48 6.49 13.65 5.81
N THR A 49 6.40 13.29 4.53
CA THR A 49 5.15 13.09 3.79
C THR A 49 4.97 11.62 3.44
N SER A 50 3.75 11.26 3.00
CA SER A 50 3.33 9.86 2.82
C SER A 50 4.25 9.07 1.87
N MET A 51 4.47 9.52 0.63
CA MET A 51 5.25 8.75 -0.36
C MET A 51 6.74 8.62 -0.02
N PRO A 52 7.46 9.68 0.41
CA PRO A 52 8.84 9.55 0.88
C PRO A 52 8.98 8.62 2.07
N GLY A 53 8.15 8.76 3.11
CA GLY A 53 8.20 7.88 4.29
C GLY A 53 7.97 6.41 3.93
N ARG A 54 6.98 6.15 3.06
CA ARG A 54 6.70 4.81 2.52
C ARG A 54 7.88 4.26 1.72
N ALA A 55 8.49 5.07 0.85
CA ALA A 55 9.65 4.68 0.09
C ALA A 55 10.84 4.33 1.00
N SER A 56 11.11 5.12 2.04
CA SER A 56 12.18 4.82 3.00
C SER A 56 11.93 3.53 3.76
N ILE A 57 10.69 3.25 4.19
CA ILE A 57 10.32 1.98 4.83
C ILE A 57 10.55 0.79 3.88
N LEU A 58 10.13 0.93 2.62
CA LEU A 58 10.22 -0.15 1.63
C LEU A 58 11.64 -0.42 1.13
N THR A 59 12.53 0.57 1.17
CA THR A 59 13.87 0.49 0.56
C THR A 59 15.01 0.50 1.58
N GLY A 60 14.75 0.94 2.82
CA GLY A 60 15.75 1.04 3.89
C GLY A 60 16.71 2.22 3.75
N VAL A 61 16.50 3.14 2.80
CA VAL A 61 17.39 4.28 2.53
C VAL A 61 16.63 5.61 2.55
N GLY A 62 17.34 6.74 2.52
CA GLY A 62 16.76 8.08 2.49
C GLY A 62 16.32 8.52 1.09
N ALA A 63 15.59 9.64 1.02
CA ALA A 63 15.04 10.18 -0.22
C ALA A 63 16.10 10.54 -1.25
N GLU A 64 17.29 10.93 -0.79
CA GLU A 64 18.48 11.16 -1.59
C GLU A 64 18.97 9.93 -2.35
N ILE A 65 18.60 8.72 -1.91
CA ILE A 65 18.95 7.46 -2.57
C ILE A 65 17.75 6.86 -3.32
N HIS A 66 16.57 6.79 -2.69
CA HIS A 66 15.41 6.15 -3.35
C HIS A 66 14.69 7.05 -4.36
N GLY A 67 14.96 8.36 -4.37
CA GLY A 67 14.49 9.31 -5.39
C GLY A 67 13.07 9.87 -5.19
N ILE A 68 12.36 9.48 -4.12
CA ILE A 68 10.98 9.93 -3.85
C ILE A 68 11.03 11.07 -2.83
N PHE A 69 11.03 12.31 -3.34
CA PHE A 69 11.10 13.52 -2.50
C PHE A 69 9.73 14.14 -2.19
N GLY A 70 8.63 13.57 -2.67
CA GLY A 70 7.30 14.06 -2.36
C GLY A 70 6.19 13.13 -2.83
N ASN A 71 4.95 13.44 -2.43
CA ASN A 71 3.76 12.75 -2.95
C ASN A 71 3.57 12.97 -4.45
N ARG A 72 4.07 14.10 -4.96
CA ARG A 72 4.23 14.38 -6.38
C ARG A 72 5.68 14.68 -6.66
N ILE A 73 6.18 14.20 -7.78
CA ILE A 73 7.56 14.41 -8.23
C ILE A 73 7.57 15.00 -9.64
N LEU A 74 8.66 15.68 -9.99
CA LEU A 74 8.84 16.22 -11.33
C LEU A 74 9.24 15.09 -12.29
N SER A 75 8.37 14.81 -13.27
CA SER A 75 8.66 13.92 -14.41
C SER A 75 8.22 14.63 -15.68
N ASP A 76 9.09 14.64 -16.70
CA ASP A 76 8.79 15.19 -18.04
C ASP A 76 8.20 16.62 -18.01
N GLY A 77 8.72 17.46 -17.12
CA GLY A 77 8.31 18.87 -16.98
C GLY A 77 7.01 19.08 -16.20
N ALA A 78 6.39 18.03 -15.65
CA ALA A 78 5.17 18.12 -14.86
C ALA A 78 5.29 17.44 -13.49
N PHE A 79 4.57 17.94 -12.49
CA PHE A 79 4.45 17.25 -11.21
C PHE A 79 3.40 16.14 -11.28
N VAL A 80 3.85 14.89 -11.27
CA VAL A 80 3.02 13.67 -11.32
C VAL A 80 2.99 12.98 -9.96
N ALA A 81 1.96 12.18 -9.69
CA ALA A 81 1.94 11.34 -8.49
C ALA A 81 3.12 10.37 -8.50
N ALA A 82 3.80 10.23 -7.35
CA ALA A 82 4.90 9.30 -7.19
C ALA A 82 4.41 7.84 -7.29
N GLU A 83 5.15 7.01 -8.02
CA GLU A 83 4.80 5.62 -8.30
C GLU A 83 6.02 4.70 -8.21
N ALA A 84 5.79 3.40 -8.24
CA ALA A 84 6.82 2.38 -8.10
C ALA A 84 7.92 2.47 -9.17
N GLU A 85 7.62 2.98 -10.36
CA GLU A 85 8.58 3.19 -11.44
C GLU A 85 9.60 4.30 -11.15
N HIS A 86 9.25 5.25 -10.29
CA HIS A 86 10.11 6.38 -9.94
C HIS A 86 11.13 6.05 -8.83
N LEU A 87 11.02 4.88 -8.20
CA LEU A 87 12.01 4.41 -7.24
C LEU A 87 13.32 4.06 -7.97
N LEU A 88 14.41 4.63 -7.49
CA LEU A 88 15.76 4.40 -8.05
C LEU A 88 16.44 3.13 -7.52
N VAL A 89 15.88 2.53 -6.47
CA VAL A 89 16.43 1.35 -5.77
C VAL A 89 15.34 0.30 -5.55
N PRO A 90 15.70 -0.99 -5.43
CA PRO A 90 14.73 -2.05 -5.20
C PRO A 90 14.02 -1.91 -3.84
N THR A 91 12.75 -2.28 -3.81
CA THR A 91 11.98 -2.42 -2.55
C THR A 91 12.23 -3.78 -1.92
N ILE A 92 11.82 -3.96 -0.67
CA ILE A 92 11.80 -5.27 0.00
C ILE A 92 11.00 -6.32 -0.80
N ALA A 93 9.93 -5.93 -1.50
CA ALA A 93 9.19 -6.83 -2.39
C ALA A 93 10.04 -7.25 -3.60
N THR A 94 10.71 -6.29 -4.25
CA THR A 94 11.64 -6.57 -5.35
C THR A 94 12.75 -7.53 -4.90
N LEU A 95 13.34 -7.30 -3.72
CA LEU A 95 14.39 -8.15 -3.17
C LEU A 95 13.86 -9.56 -2.82
N ALA A 96 12.69 -9.65 -2.19
CA ALA A 96 12.06 -10.93 -1.84
C ALA A 96 11.70 -11.75 -3.09
N SER A 97 11.12 -11.11 -4.11
CA SER A 97 10.80 -11.75 -5.39
C SER A 97 12.05 -12.29 -6.09
N ARG A 98 13.13 -11.50 -6.15
CA ARG A 98 14.43 -11.93 -6.70
C ARG A 98 15.05 -13.08 -5.92
N ALA A 99 14.75 -13.20 -4.63
CA ALA A 99 15.15 -14.32 -3.78
C ALA A 99 14.24 -15.56 -3.95
N GLY A 100 13.24 -15.52 -4.85
CA GLY A 100 12.31 -16.62 -5.09
C GLY A 100 11.23 -16.78 -4.03
N LEU A 101 10.99 -15.75 -3.20
CA LEU A 101 9.94 -15.78 -2.18
C LEU A 101 8.57 -15.43 -2.77
N ASP A 102 7.54 -16.00 -2.18
CA ASP A 102 6.15 -15.68 -2.50
C ASP A 102 5.75 -14.33 -1.88
N VAL A 103 5.45 -13.33 -2.71
CA VAL A 103 5.16 -11.96 -2.26
C VAL A 103 3.73 -11.59 -2.61
N ALA A 104 2.95 -11.18 -1.61
CA ALA A 104 1.64 -10.58 -1.82
C ALA A 104 1.67 -9.10 -1.44
N CYS A 105 1.22 -8.23 -2.35
CA CYS A 105 1.03 -6.81 -2.10
C CYS A 105 -0.47 -6.50 -2.13
N ILE A 106 -1.01 -6.07 -0.99
CA ILE A 106 -2.43 -5.81 -0.83
C ILE A 106 -2.62 -4.37 -0.35
N GLY A 107 -3.14 -3.52 -1.23
CA GLY A 107 -3.48 -2.13 -0.88
C GLY A 107 -2.28 -1.20 -0.63
N HIS A 108 -1.06 -1.60 -1.01
CA HIS A 108 0.16 -0.84 -0.76
C HIS A 108 0.66 -0.12 -2.03
N ALA A 109 1.09 1.12 -1.91
CA ALA A 109 1.70 1.87 -3.02
C ALA A 109 3.21 1.64 -3.13
N LEU A 110 3.80 2.07 -4.26
CA LEU A 110 5.23 1.99 -4.54
C LEU A 110 5.79 0.56 -4.65
N ILE A 111 4.93 -0.43 -4.88
CA ILE A 111 5.30 -1.81 -5.19
C ILE A 111 4.93 -2.09 -6.63
N LYS A 112 5.86 -2.68 -7.39
CA LYS A 112 5.65 -3.08 -8.78
C LYS A 112 4.83 -4.38 -8.82
N PRO A 113 3.73 -4.48 -9.57
CA PRO A 113 2.99 -5.73 -9.74
C PRO A 113 3.86 -6.88 -10.29
N GLU A 114 4.92 -6.56 -11.02
CA GLU A 114 5.86 -7.55 -11.56
C GLU A 114 6.67 -8.23 -10.46
N ASP A 115 6.95 -7.52 -9.36
CA ASP A 115 7.72 -7.99 -8.20
C ASP A 115 6.86 -8.76 -7.17
N THR A 116 5.63 -9.15 -7.52
CA THR A 116 4.73 -9.87 -6.61
C THR A 116 4.08 -11.08 -7.25
N SER A 117 3.72 -12.08 -6.45
CA SER A 117 2.86 -13.19 -6.88
C SER A 117 1.39 -12.78 -6.90
N ILE A 118 0.98 -11.94 -5.94
CA ILE A 118 -0.35 -11.35 -5.85
C ILE A 118 -0.21 -9.83 -5.75
N TYR A 119 -1.01 -9.09 -6.51
CA TYR A 119 -1.09 -7.63 -6.43
C TYR A 119 -2.55 -7.18 -6.41
N ILE A 120 -2.91 -6.43 -5.38
CA ILE A 120 -4.17 -5.70 -5.28
C ILE A 120 -3.83 -4.21 -5.10
N PRO A 121 -4.32 -3.32 -5.99
CA PRO A 121 -4.03 -1.90 -5.92
C PRO A 121 -4.52 -1.26 -4.62
N PRO A 122 -3.87 -0.18 -4.12
CA PRO A 122 -4.48 0.68 -3.12
C PRO A 122 -5.82 1.25 -3.59
N TYR A 123 -6.86 1.12 -2.77
CA TYR A 123 -8.20 1.62 -3.10
C TYR A 123 -8.22 3.13 -3.37
N TRP A 124 -7.44 3.91 -2.63
CA TRP A 124 -7.37 5.37 -2.77
C TRP A 124 -6.76 5.86 -4.10
N LEU A 125 -6.13 4.99 -4.91
CA LEU A 125 -5.72 5.34 -6.28
C LEU A 125 -6.90 5.70 -7.21
N ARG A 126 -8.12 5.56 -6.71
CA ARG A 126 -9.41 5.85 -7.40
C ARG A 126 -9.94 7.24 -7.11
N GLY A 127 -9.29 7.99 -6.23
CA GLY A 127 -9.71 9.34 -5.89
C GLY A 127 -9.22 10.39 -6.91
N PRO A 128 -9.94 11.51 -7.07
CA PRO A 128 -9.44 12.65 -7.83
C PRO A 128 -8.08 13.09 -7.29
N GLY A 129 -7.09 13.25 -8.19
CA GLY A 129 -5.72 13.66 -7.86
C GLY A 129 -4.68 12.54 -7.77
N PHE A 130 -5.12 11.27 -7.67
CA PHE A 130 -4.24 10.09 -7.65
C PHE A 130 -4.48 9.11 -8.80
N ILE A 131 -5.65 9.16 -9.45
CA ILE A 131 -5.89 8.41 -10.68
C ILE A 131 -4.97 8.96 -11.78
N LYS A 132 -4.04 8.13 -12.25
CA LYS A 132 -3.40 8.35 -13.54
C LYS A 132 -4.23 7.64 -14.59
N ILE A 133 -5.12 8.33 -15.30
CA ILE A 133 -5.61 7.79 -16.57
C ILE A 133 -4.62 8.29 -17.63
N PRO A 134 -3.86 7.41 -18.30
CA PRO A 134 -3.08 7.75 -19.47
C PRO A 134 -3.96 8.46 -20.51
N SER A 135 -3.37 9.34 -21.31
CA SER A 135 -4.10 10.15 -22.30
C SER A 135 -4.86 9.32 -23.34
N ASP A 136 -4.49 8.06 -23.52
CA ASP A 136 -5.16 7.09 -24.41
C ASP A 136 -6.34 6.36 -23.75
N GLY A 137 -6.66 6.66 -22.48
CA GLY A 137 -7.75 6.05 -21.73
C GLY A 137 -7.48 4.62 -21.26
N SER A 138 -6.27 4.09 -21.45
CA SER A 138 -5.92 2.74 -20.99
C SER A 138 -5.89 2.64 -19.47
N MET A 139 -6.24 1.47 -18.91
CA MET A 139 -6.12 1.28 -17.46
C MET A 139 -4.66 1.07 -17.08
N PRO A 140 -4.07 1.87 -16.17
CA PRO A 140 -2.72 1.65 -15.68
C PRO A 140 -2.53 0.22 -15.21
N SER A 141 -1.37 -0.36 -15.49
CA SER A 141 -0.95 -1.65 -14.92
C SER A 141 -1.10 -1.66 -13.39
N LEU A 142 -0.88 -0.51 -12.75
CA LEU A 142 -1.03 -0.32 -11.30
C LEU A 142 -2.46 -0.47 -10.78
N LEU A 143 -3.49 -0.45 -11.64
CA LEU A 143 -4.90 -0.69 -11.26
C LEU A 143 -5.36 -2.13 -11.56
N LYS A 144 -4.52 -2.96 -12.18
CA LYS A 144 -4.88 -4.34 -12.51
C LYS A 144 -4.55 -5.27 -11.34
N ILE A 145 -5.50 -6.11 -10.95
CA ILE A 145 -5.24 -7.20 -10.01
C ILE A 145 -4.37 -8.25 -10.70
N LYS A 146 -3.39 -8.78 -9.96
CA LYS A 146 -2.58 -9.94 -10.36
C LYS A 146 -2.83 -11.07 -9.36
N ASP A 147 -3.34 -12.19 -9.84
CA ASP A 147 -3.43 -13.45 -9.09
C ASP A 147 -3.47 -14.65 -10.06
N PRO A 148 -2.35 -15.02 -10.68
CA PRO A 148 -2.32 -16.06 -11.71
C PRO A 148 -2.57 -17.47 -11.17
N ARG A 149 -2.57 -17.65 -9.84
CA ARG A 149 -2.84 -18.94 -9.18
C ARG A 149 -4.26 -19.03 -8.61
N GLY A 150 -5.08 -18.00 -8.80
CA GLY A 150 -6.48 -17.99 -8.37
C GLY A 150 -6.68 -18.10 -6.86
N ARG A 151 -5.71 -17.66 -6.06
CA ARG A 151 -5.74 -17.78 -4.59
C ARG A 151 -6.83 -16.92 -3.93
N LEU A 152 -7.35 -15.94 -4.64
CA LEU A 152 -8.39 -15.01 -4.19
C LEU A 152 -9.68 -15.12 -5.01
N GLU A 153 -9.84 -16.14 -5.87
CA GLU A 153 -11.01 -16.28 -6.77
C GLU A 153 -12.35 -16.27 -6.03
N THR A 154 -12.39 -16.84 -4.82
CA THR A 154 -13.61 -16.94 -4.01
C THR A 154 -13.78 -15.75 -3.05
N ILE A 155 -12.79 -14.86 -2.97
CA ILE A 155 -12.79 -13.73 -2.06
C ILE A 155 -13.35 -12.49 -2.77
N PRO A 156 -14.40 -11.84 -2.23
CA PRO A 156 -14.89 -10.60 -2.80
C PRO A 156 -13.81 -9.51 -2.75
N LEU A 157 -13.46 -8.96 -3.91
CA LEU A 157 -12.48 -7.87 -4.03
C LEU A 157 -13.20 -6.55 -4.36
N PRO A 158 -12.60 -5.39 -4.01
CA PRO A 158 -13.14 -4.11 -4.44
C PRO A 158 -13.28 -4.06 -5.97
N SER A 159 -14.32 -3.39 -6.48
CA SER A 159 -14.38 -3.09 -7.91
C SER A 159 -13.20 -2.20 -8.27
N TYR A 160 -12.42 -2.60 -9.30
CA TYR A 160 -11.26 -1.84 -9.80
C TYR A 160 -11.53 -0.90 -10.99
N VAL A 161 -12.80 -0.76 -11.40
CA VAL A 161 -13.24 0.11 -12.51
C VAL A 161 -13.38 1.58 -12.04
N PRO A 162 -12.98 2.60 -12.83
CA PRO A 162 -13.25 3.99 -12.50
C PRO A 162 -14.74 4.26 -12.74
N GLU A 163 -15.50 4.43 -11.66
CA GLU A 163 -16.90 4.85 -11.77
C GLU A 163 -16.96 6.38 -11.65
N PHE A 164 -17.32 7.05 -12.75
CA PHE A 164 -17.72 8.45 -12.66
C PHE A 164 -18.94 8.52 -11.75
N SER A 165 -18.82 9.25 -10.65
CA SER A 165 -19.88 9.38 -9.67
C SER A 165 -21.09 10.05 -10.32
N GLY A 166 -22.14 9.27 -10.59
CA GLY A 166 -23.48 9.82 -10.78
C GLY A 166 -23.97 10.48 -9.48
N PRO A 167 -25.03 11.31 -9.55
CA PRO A 167 -25.54 12.09 -8.41
C PRO A 167 -26.09 11.25 -7.26
N ASP A 168 -26.24 9.93 -7.41
CA ASP A 168 -26.80 9.05 -6.39
C ASP A 168 -25.80 8.64 -5.30
N GLY A 169 -25.66 9.51 -4.30
CA GLY A 169 -26.01 9.22 -2.89
C GLY A 169 -25.26 8.17 -2.05
N LEU A 170 -24.53 7.20 -2.61
CA LEU A 170 -23.61 6.38 -1.82
C LEU A 170 -22.36 7.23 -1.54
N SER A 171 -22.29 7.76 -0.32
CA SER A 171 -21.19 8.63 0.09
C SER A 171 -19.85 7.98 -0.29
N SER A 172 -18.95 8.75 -0.92
CA SER A 172 -17.61 8.28 -1.27
C SER A 172 -16.87 7.64 -0.08
N ILE A 173 -17.19 8.10 1.13
CA ILE A 173 -16.72 7.57 2.41
C ILE A 173 -17.18 6.11 2.59
N THR A 174 -18.47 5.82 2.41
CA THR A 174 -19.02 4.46 2.56
C THR A 174 -18.37 3.49 1.58
N ARG A 175 -18.18 3.89 0.32
CA ARG A 175 -17.50 3.06 -0.69
C ARG A 175 -16.04 2.82 -0.35
N THR A 176 -15.34 3.83 0.17
CA THR A 176 -13.95 3.70 0.64
C THR A 176 -13.85 2.71 1.79
N LEU A 177 -14.74 2.83 2.79
CA LEU A 177 -14.77 1.92 3.93
C LEU A 177 -15.02 0.47 3.50
N ILE A 178 -15.97 0.23 2.59
CA ILE A 178 -16.24 -1.11 2.05
C ILE A 178 -15.01 -1.65 1.32
N GLY A 179 -14.39 -0.83 0.45
CA GLY A 179 -13.18 -1.21 -0.28
C GLY A 179 -12.03 -1.61 0.64
N ASP A 180 -11.82 -0.86 1.72
CA ASP A 180 -10.81 -1.18 2.73
C ASP A 180 -11.13 -2.50 3.44
N GLN A 181 -12.38 -2.75 3.84
CA GLN A 181 -12.78 -4.01 4.48
C GLN A 181 -12.56 -5.23 3.58
N LEU A 182 -12.91 -5.13 2.29
CA LEU A 182 -12.66 -6.20 1.32
C LEU A 182 -11.16 -6.46 1.13
N THR A 183 -10.35 -5.40 1.14
CA THR A 183 -8.88 -5.49 1.04
C THR A 183 -8.27 -6.18 2.27
N ILE A 184 -8.78 -5.86 3.47
CA ILE A 184 -8.39 -6.52 4.72
C ILE A 184 -8.78 -8.01 4.70
N ALA A 185 -9.99 -8.35 4.22
CA ALA A 185 -10.44 -9.73 4.11
C ALA A 185 -9.56 -10.56 3.15
N ALA A 186 -9.14 -9.97 2.02
CA ALA A 186 -8.20 -10.61 1.11
C ALA A 186 -6.84 -10.87 1.76
N ALA A 187 -6.32 -9.92 2.53
CA ALA A 187 -5.07 -10.12 3.28
C ALA A 187 -5.20 -11.24 4.33
N ALA A 188 -6.31 -11.27 5.08
CA ALA A 188 -6.57 -12.30 6.09
C ALA A 188 -6.63 -13.71 5.47
N SER A 189 -7.34 -13.88 4.35
CA SER A 189 -7.43 -15.16 3.64
C SER A 189 -6.05 -15.70 3.21
N LEU A 190 -5.14 -14.83 2.74
CA LEU A 190 -3.77 -15.23 2.39
C LEU A 190 -2.93 -15.64 3.60
N LEU A 191 -3.17 -15.03 4.75
CA LEU A 191 -2.48 -15.38 5.99
C LEU A 191 -2.91 -16.75 6.51
N GLU A 192 -4.19 -17.10 6.33
CA GLU A 192 -4.76 -18.41 6.69
C GLU A 192 -4.39 -19.54 5.72
N SER A 193 -4.13 -19.23 4.45
CA SER A 193 -3.66 -20.23 3.48
C SER A 193 -2.30 -20.83 3.88
N GLU A 194 -2.10 -22.14 3.74
CA GLU A 194 -0.83 -22.80 4.12
C GLU A 194 0.41 -22.31 3.32
#